data_AF-A0A838N3X6-F1
#
_entry.id   AF-A0A838N3X6-F1
#
_cell.length_a   1.000
_cell.length_b   1.000
_cell.length_c   1.000
_cell.angle_alpha   90.00
_cell.angle_beta   90.00
_cell.angle_gamma   90.00
#
_symmetry.space_group_name_H-M   'P 1'
#
loop_
_entity.id
_entity.type
_entity.pdbx_description
1 polymer ?
#
loop_
_entity_poly.entity_id
_entity_poly.type
_entity_poly.pdbx_seq_one_letter_code
_entity_poly.pdbx_strand_id
1 'polypeptide(L)'
;MTKLISRAASLLRNTTHKEQIDRELTEEVSSYVEMLTEEKMRDGMDEQDARRAALMEVGGVEQVKEEVRAARTGSALESFVMDVRYGMRSLLKKPAFTLTAVIALALGIGANTAIFSVINGVLLRSLSYANPEKIVMLWEANVAGSRLQNVVSPANFVDWQKQSTSFDQIAAVWD
;
A
#
# COMPACT_ATOMS: atom_id res chain seq x y z
N MET A 1 -3.33 -16.17 5.37
CA MET A 1 -2.66 -16.05 4.05
C MET A 1 -3.40 -16.80 2.94
N THR A 2 -3.93 -18.00 3.19
CA THR A 2 -4.62 -18.87 2.21
C THR A 2 -5.94 -18.30 1.64
N LYS A 3 -6.71 -17.52 2.43
CA LYS A 3 -7.98 -16.89 1.98
C LYS A 3 -7.81 -15.70 1.03
N LEU A 4 -6.64 -15.05 1.05
CA LEU A 4 -6.33 -13.93 0.13
C LEU A 4 -5.99 -14.45 -1.26
N ILE A 5 -5.28 -15.59 -1.33
CA ILE A 5 -4.90 -16.24 -2.58
C ILE A 5 -6.13 -16.85 -3.28
N SER A 6 -7.09 -17.41 -2.54
CA SER A 6 -8.33 -17.93 -3.13
C SER A 6 -9.24 -16.82 -3.69
N ARG A 7 -9.23 -15.63 -3.08
CA ARG A 7 -9.95 -14.45 -3.60
C ARG A 7 -9.27 -13.86 -4.84
N ALA A 8 -7.94 -13.81 -4.86
CA ALA A 8 -7.18 -13.41 -6.05
C ALA A 8 -7.41 -14.40 -7.22
N ALA A 9 -7.47 -15.70 -6.92
CA ALA A 9 -7.76 -16.73 -7.92
C ALA A 9 -9.22 -16.69 -8.42
N SER A 10 -10.20 -16.39 -7.55
CA SER A 10 -11.60 -16.21 -7.99
C SER A 10 -11.79 -14.94 -8.82
N LEU A 11 -11.03 -13.88 -8.53
CA LEU A 11 -11.01 -12.66 -9.35
C LEU A 11 -10.43 -12.93 -10.75
N LEU A 12 -9.34 -13.71 -10.83
CA LEU A 12 -8.72 -14.13 -12.10
C LEU A 12 -9.59 -15.12 -12.90
N ARG A 13 -10.37 -15.97 -12.23
CA ARG A 13 -11.29 -16.93 -12.89
C ARG A 13 -12.58 -16.27 -13.37
N ASN A 14 -12.98 -15.16 -12.75
CA ASN A 14 -14.15 -14.39 -13.18
C ASN A 14 -13.85 -13.49 -14.40
N THR A 15 -12.58 -13.21 -14.67
CA THR A 15 -12.13 -12.44 -15.85
C THR A 15 -12.12 -13.26 -17.15
N THR A 16 -12.03 -14.60 -17.10
CA THR A 16 -11.93 -15.42 -18.32
C THR A 16 -13.26 -15.96 -18.85
N HIS A 17 -14.32 -16.05 -18.04
CA HIS A 17 -15.64 -16.53 -18.49
C HIS A 17 -16.57 -15.40 -18.99
N LYS A 18 -16.01 -14.34 -19.59
CA LYS A 18 -16.76 -13.20 -20.10
C LYS A 18 -17.86 -13.61 -21.10
N GLU A 19 -17.52 -14.47 -22.07
CA GLU A 19 -18.49 -14.91 -23.09
C GLU A 19 -19.62 -15.78 -22.56
N GLN A 20 -19.39 -16.50 -21.46
CA GLN A 20 -20.40 -17.41 -20.92
C GLN A 20 -21.44 -16.64 -20.10
N ILE A 21 -21.00 -15.66 -19.30
CA ILE A 21 -21.91 -14.78 -18.57
C ILE A 21 -22.70 -13.86 -19.51
N ASP A 22 -22.08 -13.32 -20.57
CA ASP A 22 -22.82 -12.52 -21.56
C ASP A 22 -23.94 -13.36 -22.22
N ARG A 23 -23.71 -14.66 -22.45
CA ARG A 23 -24.72 -15.59 -22.99
C ARG A 23 -25.84 -15.87 -21.99
N GLU A 24 -25.50 -16.28 -20.76
CA GLU A 24 -26.47 -16.54 -19.70
C GLU A 24 -27.36 -15.32 -19.43
N LEU A 25 -26.77 -14.12 -19.38
CA LEU A 25 -27.52 -12.87 -19.21
C LEU A 25 -28.44 -12.56 -20.41
N THR A 26 -28.01 -12.90 -21.63
CA THR A 26 -28.86 -12.74 -22.82
C THR A 26 -30.09 -13.65 -22.74
N GLU A 27 -29.87 -14.91 -22.35
CA GLU A 27 -30.94 -15.89 -22.20
C GLU A 27 -31.91 -15.48 -21.08
N GLU A 28 -31.40 -15.08 -19.92
CA GLU A 28 -32.22 -14.66 -18.78
C GLU A 28 -33.11 -13.46 -19.11
N VAL A 29 -32.54 -12.42 -19.74
CA VAL A 29 -33.30 -11.24 -20.14
C VAL A 29 -34.31 -11.57 -21.25
N SER A 30 -33.96 -12.43 -22.20
CA SER A 30 -34.89 -12.84 -23.26
C SER A 30 -36.08 -13.63 -22.69
N SER A 31 -35.82 -14.53 -21.75
CA SER A 31 -36.85 -15.27 -21.02
C SER A 31 -37.76 -14.34 -20.21
N TYR A 32 -37.21 -13.31 -19.57
CA TYR A 32 -38.00 -12.32 -18.86
C TYR A 32 -38.92 -11.50 -19.79
N VAL A 33 -38.44 -11.13 -20.97
CA VAL A 33 -39.26 -10.46 -22.00
C VAL A 33 -40.39 -11.35 -22.49
N GLU A 34 -40.14 -12.65 -22.70
CA GLU A 34 -41.18 -13.61 -23.09
C GLU A 34 -42.26 -13.74 -22.01
N MET A 35 -41.86 -13.85 -20.74
CA MET A 35 -42.80 -13.97 -19.62
C MET A 35 -43.71 -12.74 -19.49
N LEU A 36 -43.15 -11.52 -19.60
CA LEU A 36 -43.91 -10.26 -19.60
C LEU A 36 -44.82 -10.13 -20.82
N THR A 37 -44.40 -10.67 -21.96
CA THR A 37 -45.21 -10.69 -23.18
C THR A 37 -46.45 -11.56 -22.95
N GLU A 38 -46.28 -12.77 -22.41
CA GLU A 38 -47.41 -13.67 -22.11
C GLU A 38 -48.37 -13.07 -21.07
N GLU A 39 -47.86 -12.42 -20.03
CA GLU A 39 -48.67 -11.76 -19.02
C GLU A 39 -49.55 -10.65 -19.64
N LYS A 40 -48.96 -9.79 -20.48
CA LYS A 40 -49.71 -8.73 -21.17
C LYS A 40 -50.72 -9.28 -22.18
N MET A 41 -50.42 -10.41 -22.82
CA MET A 41 -51.42 -11.10 -23.64
C MET A 41 -52.58 -11.64 -22.82
N ARG A 42 -52.33 -12.17 -21.61
CA ARG A 42 -53.42 -12.60 -20.69
C ARG A 42 -54.28 -11.43 -20.24
N ASP A 43 -53.70 -10.25 -20.11
CA ASP A 43 -54.42 -9.00 -19.84
C ASP A 43 -55.15 -8.42 -21.06
N GLY A 44 -55.09 -9.11 -22.21
CA GLY A 44 -55.88 -8.82 -23.40
C GLY A 44 -55.17 -7.98 -24.46
N MET A 45 -53.85 -7.76 -24.36
CA MET A 45 -53.08 -7.16 -25.46
C MET A 45 -52.84 -8.14 -26.60
N ASP A 46 -52.74 -7.60 -27.81
CA ASP A 46 -52.25 -8.33 -28.97
C ASP A 46 -50.75 -8.64 -28.83
N GLU A 47 -50.28 -9.75 -29.43
CA GLU A 47 -48.91 -10.27 -29.29
C GLU A 47 -47.84 -9.21 -29.65
N GLN A 48 -48.06 -8.45 -30.73
CA GLN A 48 -47.09 -7.45 -31.17
C GLN A 48 -46.98 -6.27 -30.20
N ASP A 49 -48.12 -5.83 -29.66
CA ASP A 49 -48.20 -4.73 -28.70
C ASP A 49 -47.69 -5.16 -27.32
N ALA A 50 -48.01 -6.38 -26.88
CA ALA A 50 -47.53 -6.99 -25.65
C ALA A 50 -46.00 -7.10 -25.65
N ARG A 51 -45.41 -7.61 -26.74
CA ARG A 51 -43.95 -7.76 -26.87
C ARG A 51 -43.24 -6.41 -26.90
N ARG A 52 -43.82 -5.43 -27.59
CA ARG A 52 -43.27 -4.07 -27.64
C ARG A 52 -43.33 -3.40 -26.27
N ALA A 53 -44.42 -3.57 -25.54
CA ALA A 53 -44.57 -3.07 -24.18
C ALA A 53 -43.61 -3.77 -23.21
N ALA A 54 -43.38 -5.08 -23.34
CA ALA A 54 -42.41 -5.83 -22.54
C ALA A 54 -40.98 -5.34 -22.79
N LEU A 55 -40.60 -5.14 -24.05
CA LEU A 55 -39.27 -4.60 -24.39
C LEU A 55 -39.04 -3.17 -23.86
N MET A 56 -40.07 -2.32 -23.89
CA MET A 56 -39.99 -0.96 -23.32
C MET A 56 -39.85 -0.98 -21.80
N GLU A 57 -40.50 -1.92 -21.12
CA GLU A 57 -40.45 -2.06 -19.67
C GLU A 57 -39.11 -2.62 -19.17
N VAL A 58 -38.52 -3.57 -19.91
CA VAL A 58 -37.20 -4.14 -19.58
C VAL A 58 -36.05 -3.16 -19.87
N GLY A 59 -36.30 -2.04 -20.56
CA GLY A 59 -35.28 -1.05 -20.91
C GLY A 59 -34.36 -1.46 -22.07
N GLY A 60 -34.65 -2.60 -22.72
CA GLY A 60 -33.84 -3.14 -23.81
C GLY A 60 -32.67 -4.00 -23.32
N VAL A 61 -32.54 -5.19 -23.90
CA VAL A 61 -31.56 -6.23 -23.52
C VAL A 61 -30.11 -5.72 -23.48
N GLU A 62 -29.77 -4.78 -24.35
CA GLU A 62 -28.42 -4.21 -24.47
C GLU A 62 -28.08 -3.24 -23.32
N GLN A 63 -29.05 -2.51 -22.76
CA GLN A 63 -28.78 -1.62 -21.63
C GLN A 63 -28.52 -2.41 -20.35
N VAL A 64 -29.32 -3.44 -20.08
CA VAL A 64 -29.14 -4.33 -18.93
C VAL A 64 -27.78 -5.05 -19.01
N LYS A 65 -27.38 -5.48 -20.22
CA LYS A 65 -26.04 -6.03 -20.45
C LYS A 65 -24.92 -5.06 -20.11
N GLU A 66 -24.99 -3.83 -20.59
CA GLU A 66 -23.96 -2.82 -20.34
C GLU A 66 -23.86 -2.44 -18.86
N GLU A 67 -24.98 -2.31 -18.14
CA GLU A 67 -24.96 -2.06 -16.70
C GLU A 67 -24.30 -3.20 -15.91
N VAL A 68 -24.64 -4.45 -16.23
CA VAL A 68 -24.03 -5.63 -15.58
C VAL A 68 -22.54 -5.76 -15.94
N ARG A 69 -22.17 -5.41 -17.17
CA ARG A 69 -20.78 -5.39 -17.64
C ARG A 69 -19.96 -4.30 -16.93
N ALA A 70 -20.54 -3.13 -16.70
CA ALA A 70 -19.92 -2.03 -15.97
C ALA A 70 -19.77 -2.32 -14.46
N ALA A 71 -20.77 -2.96 -13.85
CA ALA A 71 -20.77 -3.33 -12.44
C ALA A 71 -19.80 -4.48 -12.09
N ARG A 72 -19.28 -5.19 -13.10
CA ARG A 72 -18.42 -6.35 -12.90
C ARG A 72 -17.02 -5.93 -12.47
N THR A 73 -16.55 -6.41 -11.32
CA THR A 73 -15.20 -6.14 -10.77
C THR A 73 -14.06 -6.49 -11.74
N GLY A 74 -14.30 -7.37 -12.72
CA GLY A 74 -13.34 -7.69 -13.78
C GLY A 74 -13.10 -6.55 -14.78
N SER A 75 -14.08 -5.68 -15.03
CA SER A 75 -13.92 -4.54 -15.96
C SER A 75 -12.94 -3.51 -15.40
N ALA A 76 -12.99 -3.25 -14.08
CA ALA A 76 -12.06 -2.34 -13.43
C ALA A 76 -10.61 -2.81 -13.53
N LEU A 77 -10.37 -4.12 -13.43
CA LEU A 77 -9.03 -4.70 -13.55
C LEU A 77 -8.53 -4.65 -15.01
N GLU A 78 -9.39 -4.96 -15.98
CA GLU A 78 -9.08 -4.84 -17.42
C GLU A 78 -8.76 -3.39 -17.81
N SER A 79 -9.59 -2.44 -17.37
CA SER A 79 -9.38 -1.01 -17.59
C SER A 79 -8.08 -0.54 -16.94
N PHE A 80 -7.80 -0.94 -15.70
CA PHE A 80 -6.55 -0.61 -15.03
C PHE A 80 -5.32 -1.14 -15.80
N VAL A 81 -5.35 -2.39 -16.25
CA VAL A 81 -4.23 -2.97 -17.04
C VAL A 81 -4.07 -2.24 -18.38
N MET A 82 -5.18 -1.88 -19.03
CA MET A 82 -5.15 -1.12 -20.27
C MET A 82 -4.55 0.28 -20.07
N ASP A 83 -4.94 0.97 -19.01
CA ASP A 83 -4.45 2.29 -18.63
C ASP A 83 -2.97 2.25 -18.27
N VAL A 84 -2.52 1.26 -17.50
CA VAL A 84 -1.10 1.05 -17.17
C VAL A 84 -0.28 0.82 -18.44
N ARG A 85 -0.73 -0.06 -19.33
CA ARG A 85 -0.04 -0.34 -20.60
C ARG A 85 0.03 0.91 -21.49
N TYR A 86 -1.07 1.66 -21.54
CA TYR A 86 -1.13 2.91 -22.28
C TYR A 86 -0.18 3.97 -21.70
N GLY A 87 -0.19 4.13 -20.37
CA GLY A 87 0.70 5.02 -19.63
C GLY A 87 2.17 4.68 -19.86
N MET A 88 2.56 3.41 -19.74
CA MET A 88 3.93 2.96 -20.05
C MET A 88 4.34 3.30 -21.48
N ARG A 89 3.45 3.06 -22.46
CA ARG A 89 3.73 3.41 -23.86
C ARG A 89 3.88 4.92 -24.06
N SER A 90 3.11 5.73 -23.34
CA SER A 90 3.22 7.19 -23.36
C SER A 90 4.55 7.67 -22.79
N LEU A 91 5.00 7.08 -21.68
CA LEU A 91 6.31 7.37 -21.07
C LEU A 91 7.47 7.03 -22.01
N LEU A 92 7.39 5.89 -22.71
CA LEU A 92 8.40 5.49 -23.71
C LEU A 92 8.42 6.40 -24.94
N LYS A 93 7.28 7.00 -25.31
CA LYS A 93 7.20 7.97 -26.42
C LYS A 93 7.76 9.35 -26.06
N LYS A 94 7.86 9.70 -24.77
CA LYS A 94 8.34 10.99 -24.28
C LYS A 94 9.57 10.83 -23.37
N PRO A 95 10.71 10.35 -23.90
CA PRO A 95 11.85 9.92 -23.09
C PRO A 95 12.47 11.04 -22.27
N ALA A 96 12.53 12.28 -22.78
CA ALA A 96 13.13 13.41 -22.05
C ALA A 96 12.37 13.73 -20.76
N PHE A 97 11.03 13.83 -20.83
CA PHE A 97 10.19 14.07 -19.66
C PHE A 97 10.28 12.92 -18.66
N THR A 98 10.17 11.68 -19.16
CA THR A 98 10.25 10.47 -18.34
C THR A 98 11.58 10.39 -17.60
N LEU A 99 12.70 10.68 -18.28
CA LEU A 99 14.03 10.63 -17.67
C LEU A 99 14.16 11.66 -16.53
N THR A 100 13.73 12.90 -16.76
CA THR A 100 13.75 13.94 -15.71
C THR A 100 12.91 13.55 -14.50
N ALA A 101 11.70 13.01 -14.74
CA ALA A 101 10.83 12.53 -13.67
C ALA A 101 11.46 11.36 -12.89
N VAL A 102 12.07 10.39 -13.59
CA VAL A 102 12.76 9.25 -12.98
C VAL A 102 13.95 9.70 -12.15
N ILE A 103 14.77 10.64 -12.65
CA ILE A 103 15.91 11.18 -11.90
C ILE A 103 15.43 11.91 -10.64
N ALA A 104 14.41 12.76 -10.75
CA ALA A 104 13.86 13.46 -9.58
C ALA A 104 13.33 12.50 -8.52
N LEU A 105 12.59 11.45 -8.93
CA LEU A 105 12.11 10.41 -8.03
C LEU A 105 13.26 9.63 -7.39
N ALA A 106 14.25 9.21 -8.19
CA ALA A 106 15.41 8.48 -7.70
C ALA A 106 16.21 9.28 -6.68
N LEU A 107 16.41 10.58 -6.93
CA LEU A 107 17.08 11.48 -6.01
C LEU A 107 16.29 11.66 -4.72
N GLY A 108 14.97 11.88 -4.78
CA GLY A 108 14.14 12.02 -3.59
C GLY A 108 14.12 10.76 -2.72
N ILE A 109 13.92 9.60 -3.34
CA ILE A 109 13.94 8.29 -2.64
C ILE A 109 15.33 7.99 -2.08
N GLY A 110 16.37 8.19 -2.89
CA GLY A 110 17.77 7.92 -2.53
C GLY A 110 18.27 8.83 -1.42
N ALA A 111 17.99 10.14 -1.49
CA ALA A 111 18.38 11.11 -0.47
C ALA A 111 17.73 10.79 0.88
N ASN A 112 16.42 10.55 0.90
CA ASN A 112 15.71 10.17 2.12
C ASN A 112 16.27 8.86 2.69
N THR A 113 16.47 7.84 1.85
CA THR A 113 17.04 6.56 2.28
C THR A 113 18.47 6.71 2.81
N ALA A 114 19.29 7.55 2.18
CA ALA A 114 20.67 7.81 2.59
C ALA A 114 20.72 8.52 3.95
N ILE A 115 19.92 9.56 4.14
CA ILE A 115 19.81 10.26 5.42
C ILE A 115 19.39 9.29 6.52
N PHE A 116 18.33 8.50 6.31
CA PHE A 116 17.90 7.50 7.28
C PHE A 116 18.94 6.40 7.51
N SER A 117 19.69 6.00 6.49
CA SER A 117 20.77 5.01 6.64
C SER A 117 21.94 5.56 7.46
N VAL A 118 22.31 6.83 7.27
CA VAL A 118 23.35 7.50 8.06
C VAL A 118 22.89 7.70 9.50
N ILE A 119 21.68 8.22 9.71
CA ILE A 119 21.08 8.33 11.04
C ILE A 119 21.05 6.96 11.70
N ASN A 120 20.60 5.93 10.99
CA ASN A 120 20.54 4.59 11.54
C ASN A 120 21.94 4.04 11.82
N GLY A 121 22.94 4.30 10.98
CA GLY A 121 24.31 3.78 11.14
C GLY A 121 25.14 4.51 12.20
N VAL A 122 24.88 5.79 12.43
CA VAL A 122 25.67 6.66 13.31
C VAL A 122 24.96 6.93 14.64
N LEU A 123 23.65 7.18 14.60
CA LEU A 123 22.86 7.54 15.79
C LEU A 123 22.14 6.33 16.41
N LEU A 124 21.59 5.40 15.61
CA LEU A 124 20.71 4.34 16.13
C LEU A 124 21.36 2.95 16.18
N ARG A 125 22.38 2.67 15.36
CA ARG A 125 23.22 1.48 15.48
C ARG A 125 24.12 1.76 16.67
N SER A 126 23.50 1.55 17.82
CA SER A 126 24.02 1.74 19.15
C SER A 126 25.50 1.38 19.16
N LEU A 127 26.34 2.35 19.51
CA LEU A 127 27.51 2.13 20.36
C LEU A 127 27.43 0.70 20.94
N SER A 128 28.23 -0.24 20.40
CA SER A 128 28.10 -1.69 20.64
C SER A 128 28.40 -2.09 22.08
N TYR A 129 27.73 -1.48 23.04
CA TYR A 129 27.73 -1.81 24.44
C TYR A 129 26.52 -2.70 24.67
N ALA A 130 26.75 -3.91 25.17
CA ALA A 130 25.72 -4.93 25.33
C ALA A 130 24.56 -4.49 26.26
N ASN A 131 24.78 -3.47 27.10
CA ASN A 131 23.82 -2.94 28.07
C ASN A 131 23.92 -1.40 28.15
N PRO A 132 23.40 -0.64 27.16
CA PRO A 132 23.54 0.82 27.12
C PRO A 132 22.90 1.52 28.34
N GLU A 133 21.89 0.90 28.97
CA GLU A 133 21.23 1.40 30.18
C GLU A 133 22.11 1.37 31.44
N LYS A 134 23.23 0.64 31.40
CA LYS A 134 24.19 0.57 32.52
C LYS A 134 25.32 1.60 32.41
N ILE A 135 25.33 2.40 31.34
CA ILE A 135 26.35 3.44 31.12
C ILE A 135 25.91 4.71 31.85
N VAL A 136 26.75 5.19 32.77
CA VAL A 136 26.53 6.44 33.50
C VAL A 136 27.76 7.33 33.41
N MET A 137 27.57 8.65 33.49
CA MET A 137 28.66 9.62 33.50
C MET A 137 28.98 10.03 34.94
N LEU A 138 30.23 9.87 35.34
CA LEU A 138 30.74 10.27 36.65
C LEU A 138 31.32 11.69 36.59
N TRP A 139 31.01 12.49 37.60
CA TRP A 139 31.47 13.87 37.72
C TRP A 139 32.12 14.11 39.08
N GLU A 140 33.15 14.96 39.13
CA GLU A 140 33.72 15.42 40.40
C GLU A 140 32.89 16.59 40.94
N ALA A 141 32.45 16.54 42.20
CA ALA A 141 31.72 17.63 42.83
C ALA A 141 32.67 18.46 43.71
N ASN A 142 32.82 19.75 43.38
CA ASN A 142 33.48 20.70 44.25
C ASN A 142 32.43 21.34 45.17
N VAL A 143 32.32 20.77 46.38
CA VAL A 143 31.36 21.19 47.40
C VAL A 143 31.64 22.61 47.92
N ALA A 144 32.89 23.08 47.83
CA ALA A 144 33.28 24.43 48.24
C ALA A 144 32.97 25.52 47.20
N GLY A 145 32.90 25.16 45.91
CA GLY A 145 32.73 26.08 44.78
C GLY A 145 31.36 26.00 44.08
N SER A 146 30.38 25.32 44.68
CA SER A 146 29.03 25.10 44.12
C SER A 146 28.99 24.45 42.72
N ARG A 147 30.09 23.82 42.26
CA ARG A 147 30.13 23.08 41.00
C ARG A 147 29.97 21.59 41.27
N LEU A 148 28.79 21.08 40.94
CA LEU A 148 28.45 19.66 41.13
C LEU A 148 28.86 18.77 39.94
N GLN A 149 29.25 19.39 38.81
CA GLN A 149 29.72 18.70 37.61
C GLN A 149 31.06 19.28 37.15
N ASN A 150 32.16 18.80 37.74
CA ASN A 150 33.51 19.21 37.37
C ASN A 150 34.25 18.09 36.63
N VAL A 151 35.21 18.49 35.81
CA VAL A 151 36.14 17.56 35.17
C VAL A 151 36.98 16.88 36.26
N VAL A 152 37.12 15.56 36.15
CA VAL A 152 37.86 14.75 37.13
C VAL A 152 39.35 14.94 36.93
N SER A 153 40.08 15.24 38.01
CA SER A 153 41.54 15.31 37.92
C SER A 153 42.15 13.93 37.59
N PRO A 154 43.26 13.83 36.84
CA PRO A 154 43.86 12.53 36.50
C PRO A 154 44.20 11.67 37.72
N ALA A 155 44.63 12.29 38.83
CA ALA A 155 44.90 11.59 40.08
C ALA A 155 43.61 11.00 40.69
N ASN A 156 42.54 11.79 40.76
CA ASN A 156 41.24 11.32 41.27
C ASN A 156 40.67 10.20 40.39
N PHE A 157 40.85 10.27 39.07
CA PHE A 157 40.45 9.19 38.17
C PHE A 157 41.14 7.87 38.50
N VAL A 158 42.47 7.89 38.72
CA VAL A 158 43.23 6.68 39.09
C VAL A 158 42.75 6.11 40.44
N ASP A 159 42.45 6.98 41.40
CA ASP A 159 41.94 6.57 42.70
C ASP A 159 40.54 5.96 42.59
N TRP A 160 39.65 6.56 41.82
CA TRP A 160 38.30 6.02 41.57
C TRP A 160 38.36 4.68 40.84
N GLN A 161 39.25 4.52 39.86
CA GLN A 161 39.42 3.26 39.14
C GLN A 161 39.89 2.13 40.07
N LYS A 162 40.77 2.43 41.03
CA LYS A 162 41.28 1.44 42.00
C LYS A 162 40.30 1.09 43.11
N GLN A 163 39.47 2.05 43.54
CA GLN A 163 38.58 1.90 44.69
C GLN A 163 37.14 1.51 44.32
N SER A 164 36.76 1.65 43.05
CA SER A 164 35.42 1.31 42.57
C SER A 164 35.14 -0.20 42.68
N THR A 165 34.03 -0.54 43.32
CA THR A 165 33.47 -1.90 43.37
C THR A 165 32.08 -2.00 42.74
N SER A 166 31.45 -0.85 42.45
CA SER A 166 30.09 -0.76 41.90
C SER A 166 30.05 -0.73 40.37
N PHE A 167 31.18 -0.46 39.71
CA PHE A 167 31.29 -0.36 38.25
C PHE A 167 32.29 -1.40 37.74
N ASP A 168 31.90 -2.14 36.69
CA ASP A 168 32.77 -3.14 36.05
C ASP A 168 34.00 -2.49 35.38
N GLN A 169 33.83 -1.29 34.80
CA GLN A 169 34.90 -0.53 34.16
C GLN A 169 34.66 0.98 34.31
N ILE A 170 35.74 1.74 34.47
CA ILE A 170 35.73 3.21 34.46
C ILE A 170 36.76 3.68 33.43
N ALA A 171 36.33 4.58 32.55
CA ALA A 171 37.15 5.23 31.54
C ALA A 171 37.00 6.76 31.64
N ALA A 172 38.06 7.48 31.28
CA ALA A 172 38.05 8.94 31.18
C ALA A 172 38.07 9.35 29.71
N VAL A 173 37.35 10.42 29.39
CA VAL A 173 37.46 11.11 28.10
C VAL A 173 38.30 12.35 28.32
N TRP A 174 39.32 12.52 27.49
CA TRP A 174 40.16 13.71 27.42
C TRP A 174 39.75 14.50 26.16
N ASP A 175 39.76 15.82 26.27
CA ASP A 175 39.59 16.78 25.16
C ASP A 175 40.93 17.49 24.91
#